data_AF-A0A8T3SVD4-F1
#
_entry.id   AF-A0A8T3SVD4-F1
#
_cell.length_a   1.000
_cell.length_b   1.000
_cell.length_c   1.000
_cell.angle_alpha   90.00
_cell.angle_beta   90.00
_cell.angle_gamma   90.00
#
_symmetry.space_group_name_H-M   'P 1'
#
loop_
_entity.id
_entity.type
_entity.pdbx_description
1 polymer ?
#
loop_
_entity_poly.entity_id
_entity_poly.type
_entity_poly.pdbx_seq_one_letter_code
_entity_poly.pdbx_strand_id
1 'polypeptide(L)'
;MPLTDTTVRNVKPADKSITLFDGGGLFLLVSPTGGKWWRLKYRYEGKGKLLSLGTYPDVKLKQARIKRDALRAQLAAGIDPGHARKTMKAAQDGLDADSFEIVAREWFVKQAPTWAEGHSSKIIRRLEMDVFPYLGKRGIGSITALELLTVLRRIESRGAIDTAHRAHQNCGQIFRYGIATGRCERNPAADLRGALSPVIENHLAAITEPKAVGALLRAIGGYEGS
;
A
#
# COMPACT_ATOMS: atom_id res chain seq x y z
N MET A 1 20.59 -23.78 4.34
CA MET A 1 21.20 -23.99 3.02
C MET A 1 20.17 -23.65 1.95
N PRO A 2 20.48 -22.80 0.97
CA PRO A 2 19.54 -22.46 -0.11
C PRO A 2 19.22 -23.70 -0.96
N LEU A 3 18.02 -23.76 -1.53
CA LEU A 3 17.62 -24.87 -2.39
C LEU A 3 18.30 -24.77 -3.75
N THR A 4 18.43 -25.93 -4.40
CA THR A 4 18.80 -26.05 -5.82
C THR A 4 17.60 -26.53 -6.63
N ASP A 5 17.57 -26.25 -7.94
CA ASP A 5 16.49 -26.73 -8.80
C ASP A 5 16.40 -28.26 -8.81
N THR A 6 17.56 -28.94 -8.77
CA THR A 6 17.66 -30.39 -8.66
C THR A 6 17.02 -30.92 -7.38
N THR A 7 17.27 -30.29 -6.23
CA THR A 7 16.62 -30.65 -4.95
C THR A 7 15.11 -30.50 -5.03
N VAL A 8 14.63 -29.39 -5.61
CA VAL A 8 13.20 -29.09 -5.76
C VAL A 8 12.51 -30.08 -6.70
N ARG A 9 13.15 -30.44 -7.80
CA ARG A 9 12.62 -31.42 -8.76
C ARG A 9 12.54 -32.81 -8.15
N ASN A 10 13.61 -33.24 -7.48
CA ASN A 10 13.78 -34.62 -7.05
C ASN A 10 13.22 -34.93 -5.66
N VAL A 11 12.81 -33.93 -4.87
CA VAL A 11 12.18 -34.20 -3.57
C VAL A 11 10.93 -35.05 -3.76
N LYS A 12 10.91 -36.19 -3.05
CA LYS A 12 9.80 -37.13 -3.02
C LYS A 12 8.83 -36.78 -1.88
N PRO A 13 7.53 -37.07 -2.05
CA PRO A 13 6.56 -36.98 -0.96
C PRO A 13 6.93 -37.96 0.17
N ALA A 14 6.50 -37.66 1.39
CA ALA A 14 6.58 -38.56 2.54
C ALA A 14 5.20 -38.62 3.24
N ASP A 15 5.05 -39.49 4.24
CA ASP A 15 3.80 -39.68 4.99
C ASP A 15 3.26 -38.38 5.61
N LYS A 16 4.16 -37.42 5.89
CA LYS A 16 3.83 -36.08 6.38
C LYS A 16 4.40 -35.02 5.45
N SER A 17 3.79 -33.82 5.49
CA SER A 17 4.25 -32.70 4.67
C SER A 17 5.69 -32.32 5.00
N ILE A 18 6.52 -32.18 3.98
CA ILE A 18 7.93 -31.81 4.12
C ILE A 18 8.08 -30.32 3.85
N THR A 19 8.85 -29.64 4.70
CA THR A 19 9.23 -28.24 4.50
C THR A 19 10.71 -28.13 4.15
N LEU A 20 11.02 -27.58 2.98
CA LEU A 20 12.38 -27.33 2.53
C LEU A 20 12.65 -25.83 2.47
N PHE A 21 13.54 -25.31 3.32
CA PHE A 21 13.81 -23.87 3.41
C PHE A 21 14.81 -23.41 2.35
N ASP A 22 14.51 -22.30 1.67
CA ASP A 22 15.41 -21.62 0.73
C ASP A 22 16.11 -20.39 1.34
N GLY A 23 15.53 -19.83 2.40
CA GLY A 23 16.07 -18.65 3.10
C GLY A 23 15.25 -17.39 2.87
N GLY A 24 15.46 -16.39 3.74
CA GLY A 24 14.70 -15.14 3.71
C GLY A 24 13.20 -15.32 3.98
N GLY A 25 12.81 -16.42 4.64
CA GLY A 25 11.41 -16.80 4.90
C GLY A 25 10.77 -17.66 3.80
N LEU A 26 11.43 -17.83 2.64
CA LEU A 26 10.95 -18.68 1.54
C LEU A 26 11.21 -20.16 1.83
N PHE A 27 10.22 -21.00 1.56
CA PHE A 27 10.34 -22.44 1.61
C PHE A 27 9.41 -23.13 0.61
N LEU A 28 9.74 -24.37 0.26
CA LEU A 28 8.88 -25.28 -0.48
C LEU A 28 8.16 -26.20 0.50
N LEU A 29 6.84 -26.22 0.44
CA LEU A 29 6.00 -27.20 1.14
C LEU A 29 5.65 -28.33 0.17
N VAL A 30 5.99 -29.56 0.51
CA VAL A 30 5.66 -30.78 -0.25
C VAL A 30 4.57 -31.53 0.52
N SER A 31 3.39 -31.77 -0.07
CA SER A 31 2.34 -32.58 0.57
C SER A 31 2.67 -34.08 0.47
N PRO A 32 2.03 -34.91 1.30
CA PRO A 32 2.06 -36.37 1.12
C PRO A 32 1.58 -36.84 -0.25
N THR A 33 0.64 -36.10 -0.85
CA THR A 33 0.14 -36.34 -2.21
C THR A 33 1.06 -35.84 -3.33
N GLY A 34 2.19 -35.20 -2.98
CA GLY A 34 3.21 -34.74 -3.91
C GLY A 34 3.01 -33.36 -4.53
N GLY A 35 1.98 -32.62 -4.11
CA GLY A 35 1.86 -31.20 -4.42
C GLY A 35 3.03 -30.39 -3.83
N LYS A 36 3.51 -29.39 -4.57
CA LYS A 36 4.67 -28.57 -4.20
C LYS A 36 4.30 -27.09 -4.23
N TRP A 37 4.27 -26.43 -3.07
CA TRP A 37 3.89 -25.01 -2.95
C TRP A 37 5.05 -24.17 -2.45
N TRP A 38 5.30 -23.06 -3.13
CA TRP A 38 6.15 -22.01 -2.60
C TRP A 38 5.40 -21.19 -1.57
N ARG A 39 5.99 -21.07 -0.38
CA ARG A 39 5.42 -20.33 0.75
C ARG A 39 6.45 -19.35 1.31
N LEU A 40 5.97 -18.19 1.73
CA LEU A 40 6.74 -17.17 2.42
C LEU A 40 6.23 -17.01 3.84
N LYS A 41 7.07 -17.31 4.83
CA LYS A 41 6.84 -16.96 6.24
C LYS A 41 7.40 -15.57 6.51
N TYR A 42 6.58 -14.68 7.06
CA TYR A 42 6.96 -13.30 7.37
C TYR A 42 6.31 -12.83 8.67
N ARG A 43 6.74 -11.66 9.17
CA ARG A 43 6.10 -10.97 10.28
C ARG A 43 5.66 -9.58 9.82
N TYR A 44 4.52 -9.13 10.32
CA TYR A 44 4.01 -7.78 10.13
C TYR A 44 3.33 -7.36 11.44
N GLU A 45 3.68 -6.18 11.98
CA GLU A 45 3.18 -5.69 13.27
C GLU A 45 3.26 -6.76 14.40
N GLY A 46 4.41 -7.42 14.52
CA GLY A 46 4.64 -8.47 15.53
C GLY A 46 3.92 -9.81 15.27
N LYS A 47 2.99 -9.88 14.31
CA LYS A 47 2.23 -11.09 14.00
C LYS A 47 2.89 -11.92 12.89
N GLY A 48 3.06 -13.21 13.13
CA GLY A 48 3.54 -14.16 12.12
C GLY A 48 2.46 -14.45 11.08
N LYS A 49 2.82 -14.34 9.80
CA LYS A 49 1.93 -14.57 8.65
C LYS A 49 2.59 -15.49 7.61
N LEU A 50 1.74 -16.13 6.80
CA LEU A 50 2.16 -17.04 5.73
C LEU A 50 1.48 -16.66 4.41
N LEU A 51 2.26 -16.56 3.33
CA LEU A 51 1.74 -16.22 2.00
C LEU A 51 2.15 -17.25 0.96
N SER A 52 1.21 -17.61 0.07
CA SER A 52 1.49 -18.47 -1.08
C SER A 52 2.16 -17.69 -2.22
N LEU A 53 3.20 -18.25 -2.84
CA LEU A 53 3.89 -17.67 -3.99
C LEU A 53 3.64 -18.41 -5.31
N GLY A 54 2.89 -19.51 -5.25
CA GLY A 54 2.50 -20.36 -6.37
C GLY A 54 2.94 -21.81 -6.17
N THR A 55 2.66 -22.63 -7.17
CA THR A 55 2.97 -24.06 -7.22
C THR A 55 4.16 -24.33 -8.13
N TYR A 56 4.94 -25.36 -7.83
CA TYR A 56 5.89 -25.93 -8.79
C TYR A 56 5.15 -26.99 -9.62
N PRO A 57 5.36 -27.09 -10.94
CA PRO A 57 6.41 -26.44 -11.75
C PRO A 57 6.08 -25.05 -12.31
N ASP A 58 4.84 -24.57 -12.18
CA ASP A 58 4.39 -23.30 -12.77
C ASP A 58 5.24 -22.10 -12.34
N VAL A 59 5.67 -22.11 -11.08
CA VAL A 59 6.63 -21.16 -10.52
C VAL A 59 7.92 -21.89 -10.23
N LYS A 60 8.97 -21.58 -11.00
CA LYS A 60 10.32 -22.12 -10.79
C LYS A 60 11.02 -21.46 -9.60
N LEU A 61 12.06 -22.09 -9.07
CA LEU A 61 12.81 -21.58 -7.90
C LEU A 61 13.28 -20.13 -8.07
N LYS A 62 13.81 -19.78 -9.25
CA LYS A 62 14.23 -18.39 -9.57
C LYS A 62 13.07 -17.40 -9.46
N GLN A 63 11.91 -17.74 -10.00
CA GLN A 63 10.72 -16.89 -9.93
C GLN A 63 10.20 -16.78 -8.49
N ALA A 64 10.24 -17.86 -7.71
CA ALA A 64 9.87 -17.84 -6.30
C ALA A 64 10.77 -16.89 -5.48
N ARG A 65 12.07 -16.85 -5.76
CA ARG A 65 13.02 -15.88 -5.15
C ARG A 65 12.71 -14.44 -5.54
N ILE A 66 12.45 -14.17 -6.83
CA ILE A 66 12.04 -12.83 -7.29
C ILE A 66 10.77 -12.37 -6.56
N LYS A 67 9.76 -13.24 -6.47
CA LYS A 67 8.52 -12.94 -5.73
C LYS A 67 8.79 -12.69 -4.24
N ARG A 68 9.64 -13.51 -3.60
CA ARG A 68 10.06 -13.29 -2.20
C ARG A 68 10.66 -11.91 -2.03
N ASP A 69 11.59 -11.51 -2.89
CA ASP A 69 12.32 -10.25 -2.75
C ASP A 69 11.38 -9.05 -2.94
N ALA A 70 10.47 -9.11 -3.91
CA ALA A 70 9.42 -8.11 -4.08
C ALA A 70 8.53 -7.97 -2.83
N LEU A 71 8.13 -9.09 -2.21
CA LEU A 71 7.31 -9.06 -1.00
C LEU A 71 8.07 -8.58 0.23
N ARG A 72 9.36 -8.89 0.34
CA ARG A 72 10.22 -8.37 1.40
C ARG A 72 10.41 -6.86 1.27
N ALA A 73 10.51 -6.33 0.05
CA ALA A 73 10.53 -4.89 -0.19
C ALA A 73 9.22 -4.23 0.26
N GLN A 74 8.06 -4.84 -0.02
CA GLN A 74 6.77 -4.36 0.49
C GLN A 74 6.72 -4.33 2.02
N LEU A 75 7.20 -5.39 2.68
CA LEU A 75 7.26 -5.46 4.14
C LEU A 75 8.19 -4.39 4.73
N ALA A 76 9.33 -4.14 4.11
CA ALA A 76 10.24 -3.07 4.52
C ALA A 76 9.62 -1.66 4.35
N ALA A 77 8.69 -1.52 3.41
CA ALA A 77 7.91 -0.30 3.20
C ALA A 77 6.67 -0.20 4.12
N GLY A 78 6.50 -1.13 5.08
CA GLY A 78 5.35 -1.14 5.99
C GLY A 78 4.05 -1.61 5.37
N ILE A 79 4.09 -2.27 4.21
CA ILE A 79 2.92 -2.84 3.54
C ILE A 79 2.81 -4.31 3.94
N ASP A 80 1.65 -4.76 4.44
CA ASP A 80 1.36 -6.19 4.56
C ASP A 80 1.00 -6.78 3.19
N PRO A 81 1.83 -7.65 2.59
CA PRO A 81 1.54 -8.24 1.28
C PRO A 81 0.29 -9.11 1.24
N GLY A 82 -0.04 -9.74 2.38
CA GLY A 82 -1.25 -10.54 2.50
C GLY A 82 -2.50 -9.68 2.43
N HIS A 83 -2.48 -8.55 3.14
CA HIS A 83 -3.54 -7.55 3.09
C HIS A 83 -3.62 -6.88 1.71
N ALA A 84 -2.50 -6.49 1.11
CA ALA A 84 -2.45 -5.93 -0.24
C ALA A 84 -3.05 -6.89 -1.28
N ARG A 85 -2.68 -8.18 -1.23
CA ARG A 85 -3.27 -9.18 -2.13
C ARG A 85 -4.76 -9.38 -1.87
N LYS A 86 -5.19 -9.43 -0.61
CA LYS A 86 -6.59 -9.61 -0.24
C LYS A 86 -7.44 -8.42 -0.67
N THR A 87 -6.94 -7.20 -0.49
CA THR A 87 -7.62 -5.96 -0.92
C THR A 87 -7.68 -5.85 -2.43
N MET A 88 -6.62 -6.18 -3.16
CA MET A 88 -6.67 -6.24 -4.63
C MET A 88 -7.68 -7.29 -5.12
N LYS A 89 -7.71 -8.48 -4.50
CA LYS A 89 -8.68 -9.52 -4.86
C LYS A 89 -10.12 -9.12 -4.52
N ALA A 90 -10.35 -8.57 -3.34
CA ALA A 90 -11.65 -8.07 -2.92
C ALA A 90 -12.12 -6.88 -3.79
N ALA A 91 -11.19 -6.05 -4.26
CA ALA A 91 -11.49 -5.01 -5.24
C ALA A 91 -11.80 -5.60 -6.63
N GLN A 92 -11.18 -6.72 -7.03
CA GLN A 92 -11.55 -7.42 -8.27
C GLN A 92 -12.92 -8.12 -8.19
N ASP A 93 -13.32 -8.57 -7.01
CA ASP A 93 -14.61 -9.23 -6.80
C ASP A 93 -15.75 -8.19 -6.90
N GLY A 94 -16.29 -8.02 -8.11
CA GLY A 94 -17.46 -7.17 -8.39
C GLY A 94 -17.16 -5.75 -8.86
N LEU A 95 -15.89 -5.39 -9.12
CA LEU A 95 -15.52 -4.17 -9.82
C LEU A 95 -14.92 -4.49 -11.20
N ASP A 96 -15.09 -3.56 -12.14
CA ASP A 96 -14.34 -3.59 -13.39
C ASP A 96 -12.84 -3.60 -13.11
N ALA A 97 -12.08 -4.33 -13.94
CA ALA A 97 -10.62 -4.42 -13.85
C ALA A 97 -9.94 -3.04 -13.91
N ASP A 98 -10.62 -2.06 -14.50
CA ASP A 98 -10.17 -0.67 -14.63
C ASP A 98 -10.88 0.28 -13.65
N SER A 99 -11.48 -0.23 -12.57
CA SER A 99 -12.03 0.61 -11.51
C SER A 99 -10.93 1.45 -10.83
N PHE A 100 -11.30 2.64 -10.37
CA PHE A 100 -10.37 3.59 -9.77
C PHE A 100 -9.65 3.00 -8.56
N GLU A 101 -10.35 2.23 -7.71
CA GLU A 101 -9.74 1.61 -6.53
C GLU A 101 -8.68 0.57 -6.91
N ILE A 102 -8.94 -0.27 -7.91
CA ILE A 102 -7.96 -1.27 -8.36
C ILE A 102 -6.69 -0.56 -8.86
N VAL A 103 -6.85 0.44 -9.73
CA VAL A 103 -5.73 1.20 -10.29
C VAL A 103 -4.98 1.97 -9.19
N ALA A 104 -5.69 2.54 -8.22
CA ALA A 104 -5.10 3.24 -7.09
C ALA A 104 -4.29 2.31 -6.18
N ARG A 105 -4.78 1.10 -5.92
CA ARG A 105 -4.06 0.10 -5.10
C ARG A 105 -2.83 -0.44 -5.84
N GLU A 106 -2.93 -0.68 -7.14
CA GLU A 106 -1.78 -1.07 -7.97
C GLU A 106 -0.71 0.03 -7.97
N TRP A 107 -1.12 1.28 -8.19
CA TRP A 107 -0.25 2.44 -8.09
C TRP A 107 0.41 2.55 -6.71
N PHE A 108 -0.36 2.38 -5.64
CA PHE A 108 0.14 2.47 -4.27
C PHE A 108 1.23 1.43 -3.99
N VAL A 109 1.01 0.16 -4.38
CA VAL A 109 2.01 -0.90 -4.22
C VAL A 109 3.30 -0.58 -4.95
N LYS A 110 3.23 0.10 -6.09
CA LYS A 110 4.41 0.53 -6.86
C LYS A 110 5.17 1.69 -6.21
N GLN A 111 4.45 2.66 -5.62
CA GLN A 111 5.05 3.88 -5.08
C GLN A 111 5.50 3.77 -3.63
N ALA A 112 4.77 3.02 -2.81
CA ALA A 112 5.01 2.92 -1.38
C ALA A 112 6.45 2.54 -0.97
N PRO A 113 7.21 1.71 -1.73
CA PRO A 113 8.63 1.46 -1.43
C PRO A 113 9.54 2.69 -1.49
N THR A 114 9.11 3.78 -2.13
CA THR A 114 9.86 5.05 -2.20
C THR A 114 9.56 5.98 -1.03
N TRP A 115 8.63 5.61 -0.15
CA TRP A 115 8.17 6.43 0.96
C TRP A 115 8.51 5.79 2.30
N ALA A 116 8.63 6.64 3.32
CA ALA A 116 8.63 6.16 4.70
C ALA A 116 7.29 5.49 5.01
N GLU A 117 7.32 4.41 5.81
CA GLU A 117 6.14 3.62 6.21
C GLU A 117 4.98 4.51 6.68
N GLY A 118 5.23 5.41 7.63
CA GLY A 118 4.21 6.32 8.15
C GLY A 118 3.61 7.26 7.10
N HIS A 119 4.34 7.58 6.03
CA HIS A 119 3.81 8.37 4.91
C HIS A 119 2.90 7.51 4.02
N SER A 120 3.34 6.30 3.68
CA SER A 120 2.56 5.36 2.87
C SER A 120 1.21 5.02 3.54
N SER A 121 1.21 4.77 4.86
CA SER A 121 0.00 4.48 5.64
C SER A 121 -0.98 5.65 5.64
N LYS A 122 -0.50 6.89 5.70
CA LYS A 122 -1.35 8.10 5.61
C LYS A 122 -1.99 8.24 4.23
N ILE A 123 -1.27 7.90 3.16
CA ILE A 123 -1.80 7.98 1.78
C ILE A 123 -2.92 6.97 1.58
N ILE A 124 -2.67 5.68 1.84
CA ILE A 124 -3.69 4.65 1.58
C ILE A 124 -4.91 4.84 2.47
N ARG A 125 -4.73 5.22 3.75
CA ARG A 125 -5.84 5.52 4.66
C ARG A 125 -6.71 6.65 4.16
N ARG A 126 -6.12 7.72 3.61
CA ARG A 126 -6.89 8.84 3.02
C ARG A 126 -7.72 8.36 1.84
N LEU A 127 -7.14 7.57 0.95
CA LEU A 127 -7.86 7.02 -0.20
C LEU A 127 -9.02 6.12 0.24
N GLU A 128 -8.79 5.25 1.21
CA GLU A 128 -9.81 4.32 1.74
C GLU A 128 -10.95 5.03 2.48
N MET A 129 -10.64 6.07 3.26
CA MET A 129 -11.63 6.79 4.06
C MET A 129 -12.43 7.78 3.23
N ASP A 130 -11.77 8.50 2.33
CA ASP A 130 -12.33 9.72 1.74
C ASP A 130 -12.61 9.60 0.24
N VAL A 131 -11.97 8.67 -0.49
CA VAL A 131 -12.07 8.58 -1.97
C VAL A 131 -12.78 7.32 -2.44
N PHE A 132 -12.31 6.13 -2.04
CA PHE A 132 -12.84 4.84 -2.48
C PHE A 132 -14.34 4.64 -2.19
N PRO A 133 -14.91 5.12 -1.07
CA PRO A 133 -16.35 4.97 -0.81
C PRO A 133 -17.23 5.62 -1.88
N TYR A 134 -16.72 6.60 -2.62
CA TYR A 134 -17.49 7.38 -3.58
C TYR A 134 -17.07 7.14 -5.04
N LEU A 135 -15.77 6.95 -5.30
CA LEU A 135 -15.23 6.77 -6.66
C LEU A 135 -14.60 5.42 -6.90
N GLY A 136 -14.34 4.62 -5.85
CA GLY A 136 -13.53 3.41 -5.95
C GLY A 136 -14.06 2.42 -6.98
N LYS A 137 -15.39 2.29 -7.07
CA LYS A 137 -16.07 1.39 -8.01
C LYS A 137 -16.19 1.92 -9.44
N ARG A 138 -16.00 3.22 -9.66
CA ARG A 138 -16.15 3.85 -10.98
C ARG A 138 -14.96 3.46 -11.84
N GLY A 139 -15.20 3.14 -13.12
CA GLY A 139 -14.13 2.95 -14.10
C GLY A 139 -13.29 4.22 -14.22
N ILE A 140 -11.97 4.11 -14.12
CA ILE A 140 -11.07 5.27 -14.05
C ILE A 140 -11.24 6.22 -15.23
N GLY A 141 -11.45 5.69 -16.45
CA GLY A 141 -11.69 6.49 -17.65
C GLY A 141 -13.03 7.23 -17.69
N SER A 142 -13.99 6.85 -16.84
CA SER A 142 -15.34 7.43 -16.79
C SER A 142 -15.52 8.53 -15.73
N ILE A 143 -14.52 8.73 -14.86
CA ILE A 143 -14.60 9.71 -13.78
C ILE A 143 -14.44 11.11 -14.34
N THR A 144 -15.44 11.95 -14.12
CA THR A 144 -15.43 13.35 -14.52
C THR A 144 -14.75 14.25 -13.50
N ALA A 145 -14.32 15.45 -13.93
CA ALA A 145 -13.79 16.47 -13.03
C ALA A 145 -14.82 16.90 -11.96
N LEU A 146 -16.11 16.94 -12.31
CA LEU A 146 -17.18 17.29 -11.36
C LEU A 146 -17.34 16.23 -10.26
N GLU A 147 -17.35 14.95 -10.62
CA GLU A 147 -17.42 13.85 -9.65
C GLU A 147 -16.23 13.88 -8.70
N LEU A 148 -15.01 14.06 -9.23
CA LEU A 148 -13.81 14.20 -8.42
C LEU A 148 -13.89 15.41 -7.48
N LEU A 149 -14.29 16.58 -7.99
CA LEU A 149 -14.44 17.79 -7.19
C LEU A 149 -15.46 17.62 -6.07
N THR A 150 -16.57 16.92 -6.34
CA THR A 150 -17.62 16.65 -5.34
C THR A 150 -17.06 15.86 -4.15
N VAL A 151 -16.23 14.85 -4.42
CA VAL A 151 -15.56 14.08 -3.37
C VAL A 151 -14.56 14.93 -2.59
N LEU A 152 -13.75 15.74 -3.27
CA LEU A 152 -12.76 16.60 -2.61
C LEU A 152 -13.44 17.67 -1.74
N ARG A 153 -14.54 18.26 -2.20
CA ARG A 153 -15.35 19.21 -1.42
C ARG A 153 -15.99 18.58 -0.19
N ARG A 154 -16.33 17.29 -0.22
CA ARG A 154 -16.79 16.58 0.98
C ARG A 154 -15.71 16.55 2.06
N ILE A 155 -14.45 16.32 1.70
CA ILE A 155 -13.32 16.36 2.64
C ILE A 155 -13.14 17.78 3.20
N GLU A 156 -13.15 18.77 2.31
CA GLU A 156 -13.05 20.18 2.67
C GLU A 156 -14.18 20.63 3.62
N SER A 157 -15.42 20.23 3.37
CA SER A 157 -16.59 20.60 4.18
C SER A 157 -16.53 20.11 5.63
N ARG A 158 -15.68 19.12 5.92
CA ARG A 158 -15.39 18.65 7.28
C ARG A 158 -14.33 19.50 8.00
N GLY A 159 -13.82 20.55 7.36
CA GLY A 159 -12.70 21.38 7.83
C GLY A 159 -11.33 20.80 7.52
N ALA A 160 -11.23 19.66 6.84
CA ALA A 160 -9.98 18.96 6.57
C ALA A 160 -9.31 19.45 5.26
N ILE A 161 -9.06 20.76 5.15
CA ILE A 161 -8.61 21.42 3.91
C ILE A 161 -7.29 20.84 3.38
N ASP A 162 -6.26 20.71 4.22
CA ASP A 162 -4.99 20.08 3.82
C ASP A 162 -5.19 18.62 3.36
N THR A 163 -6.10 17.88 3.99
CA THR A 163 -6.41 16.51 3.56
C THR A 163 -7.07 16.49 2.18
N ALA A 164 -7.94 17.46 1.87
CA ALA A 164 -8.56 17.60 0.55
C ALA A 164 -7.51 17.87 -0.54
N HIS A 165 -6.57 18.78 -0.29
CA HIS A 165 -5.45 19.05 -1.23
C HIS A 165 -4.57 17.84 -1.45
N ARG A 166 -4.24 17.09 -0.38
CA ARG A 166 -3.44 15.87 -0.53
C ARG A 166 -4.21 14.76 -1.24
N ALA A 167 -5.51 14.62 -1.00
CA ALA A 167 -6.36 13.69 -1.75
C ALA A 167 -6.38 14.03 -3.24
N HIS A 168 -6.54 15.32 -3.59
CA HIS A 168 -6.47 15.82 -4.97
C HIS A 168 -5.14 15.47 -5.64
N GLN A 169 -4.02 15.71 -4.94
CA GLN A 169 -2.69 15.37 -5.44
C GLN A 169 -2.53 13.86 -5.68
N ASN A 170 -2.99 13.02 -4.74
CA ASN A 170 -2.92 11.57 -4.90
C ASN A 170 -3.81 11.09 -6.06
N CYS A 171 -5.03 11.61 -6.20
CA CYS A 171 -5.89 11.29 -7.33
C CYS A 171 -5.20 11.65 -8.65
N GLY A 172 -4.56 12.82 -8.74
CA GLY A 172 -3.79 13.21 -9.92
C GLY A 172 -2.57 12.32 -10.22
N GLN A 173 -1.95 11.70 -9.20
CA GLN A 173 -0.91 10.68 -9.39
C GLN A 173 -1.49 9.36 -9.91
N ILE A 174 -2.64 8.95 -9.39
CA ILE A 174 -3.36 7.74 -9.80
C ILE A 174 -3.83 7.85 -11.25
N PHE A 175 -4.44 8.98 -11.66
CA PHE A 175 -4.83 9.19 -13.06
C PHE A 175 -3.64 9.20 -14.01
N ARG A 176 -2.51 9.81 -13.63
CA ARG A 176 -1.28 9.73 -14.43
C ARG A 176 -0.78 8.30 -14.60
N TYR A 177 -0.90 7.48 -13.56
CA TYR A 177 -0.59 6.06 -13.63
C TYR A 177 -1.58 5.30 -14.53
N GLY A 178 -2.88 5.62 -14.44
CA GLY A 178 -3.91 5.11 -15.35
C GLY A 178 -3.60 5.41 -16.82
N ILE A 179 -3.20 6.65 -17.13
CA ILE A 179 -2.76 7.04 -18.48
C ILE A 179 -1.54 6.23 -18.92
N ALA A 180 -0.50 6.15 -18.07
CA ALA A 180 0.72 5.41 -18.39
C ALA A 180 0.48 3.89 -18.58
N THR A 181 -0.64 3.37 -18.09
CA THR A 181 -1.03 1.95 -18.23
C THR A 181 -2.16 1.73 -19.24
N GLY A 182 -2.59 2.77 -19.97
CA GLY A 182 -3.60 2.68 -21.03
C GLY A 182 -5.05 2.53 -20.53
N ARG A 183 -5.33 2.84 -19.25
CA ARG A 183 -6.66 2.65 -18.63
C ARG A 183 -7.56 3.89 -18.67
N CYS A 184 -6.97 5.05 -18.94
CA CYS A 184 -7.71 6.30 -19.17
C CYS A 184 -6.87 7.25 -20.04
N GLU A 185 -7.52 8.17 -20.74
CA GLU A 185 -6.82 9.10 -21.65
C GLU A 185 -6.54 10.46 -21.01
N ARG A 186 -7.26 10.80 -19.94
CA ARG A 186 -7.25 12.15 -19.35
C ARG A 186 -7.14 12.11 -17.82
N ASN A 187 -6.48 13.12 -17.27
CA ASN A 187 -6.39 13.34 -15.83
C ASN A 187 -7.34 14.48 -15.40
N PRO A 188 -8.57 14.19 -14.91
CA PRO A 188 -9.51 15.21 -14.48
C PRO A 188 -9.03 16.02 -13.27
N ALA A 189 -8.08 15.50 -12.47
CA ALA A 189 -7.53 16.26 -11.36
C ALA A 189 -6.73 17.48 -11.83
N ALA A 190 -6.19 17.48 -13.06
CA ALA A 190 -5.41 18.60 -13.58
C ALA A 190 -6.24 19.89 -13.71
N ASP A 191 -7.53 19.78 -14.05
CA ASP A 191 -8.41 20.95 -14.23
C ASP A 191 -8.89 21.54 -12.90
N LEU A 192 -8.78 20.78 -11.82
CA LEU A 192 -9.27 21.19 -10.50
C LEU A 192 -8.21 21.96 -9.70
N ARG A 193 -7.12 22.39 -10.34
CA ARG A 193 -6.12 23.24 -9.69
C ARG A 193 -6.76 24.56 -9.27
N GLY A 194 -6.71 24.86 -7.98
CA GLY A 194 -7.34 26.07 -7.41
C GLY A 194 -8.85 25.95 -7.16
N ALA A 195 -9.46 24.77 -7.36
CA ALA A 195 -10.89 24.56 -7.13
C ALA A 195 -11.26 24.34 -5.65
N LEU A 196 -10.24 24.09 -4.80
CA LEU A 196 -10.37 23.94 -3.35
C LEU A 196 -9.93 25.24 -2.65
N SER A 197 -10.53 25.51 -1.50
CA SER A 197 -10.18 26.61 -0.63
C SER A 197 -8.70 26.55 -0.25
N PRO A 198 -8.02 27.71 -0.15
CA PRO A 198 -6.63 27.74 0.26
C PRO A 198 -6.49 27.21 1.69
N VAL A 199 -5.38 26.50 1.96
CA VAL A 199 -4.99 26.18 3.33
C VAL A 199 -4.53 27.48 3.99
N ILE A 200 -5.23 27.91 5.04
CA ILE A 200 -4.77 29.03 5.86
C ILE A 200 -3.71 28.47 6.82
N GLU A 201 -2.44 28.72 6.51
CA GLU A 201 -1.34 28.32 7.36
C GLU A 201 -1.22 29.28 8.55
N ASN A 202 -1.39 28.74 9.75
CA ASN A 202 -1.02 29.46 10.97
C ASN A 202 0.43 29.10 11.30
N HIS A 203 1.35 30.04 11.08
CA HIS A 203 2.73 29.87 11.54
C HIS A 203 2.76 29.89 13.06
N LEU A 204 3.22 28.80 13.67
CA LEU A 204 3.47 28.74 15.11
C LEU A 204 4.66 29.65 15.41
N ALA A 205 4.41 30.75 16.13
CA ALA A 205 5.46 31.69 16.49
C ALA A 205 6.52 31.00 17.37
N ALA A 206 7.79 31.17 17.02
CA ALA A 206 8.88 30.74 17.87
C ALA A 206 8.88 31.58 19.17
N ILE A 207 9.06 30.94 20.31
CA ILE A 207 9.28 31.65 21.57
C ILE A 207 10.71 32.20 21.53
N THR A 208 10.85 33.49 21.23
CA THR A 208 12.16 34.18 21.15
C THR A 208 12.52 34.91 22.44
N GLU A 209 11.53 35.19 23.30
CA GLU A 209 11.73 35.93 24.54
C GLU A 209 12.38 35.07 25.63
N PRO A 210 13.57 35.42 26.16
CA PRO A 210 14.30 34.58 27.12
C PRO A 210 13.49 34.18 28.36
N LYS A 211 12.62 35.07 28.85
CA LYS A 211 11.75 34.78 30.01
C LYS A 211 10.70 33.72 29.67
N ALA A 212 10.13 33.77 28.47
CA ALA A 212 9.15 32.81 27.99
C ALA A 212 9.82 31.46 27.64
N VAL A 213 11.04 31.48 27.09
CA VAL A 213 11.85 30.27 26.90
C VAL A 213 12.13 29.59 28.24
N GLY A 214 12.53 30.36 29.26
CA GLY A 214 12.75 29.82 30.60
C GLY A 214 11.49 29.19 31.21
N ALA A 215 10.30 29.73 30.93
CA ALA A 215 9.04 29.13 31.37
C ALA A 215 8.75 27.81 30.65
N LEU A 216 8.98 27.75 29.33
CA LEU A 216 8.84 26.52 28.54
C LEU A 216 9.78 25.41 29.06
N LEU A 217 11.05 25.74 29.30
CA LEU A 217 12.04 24.76 29.79
C LEU A 217 11.63 24.14 31.13
N ARG A 218 11.11 24.95 32.06
CA ARG A 218 10.58 24.44 33.33
C ARG A 218 9.34 23.57 33.15
N ALA A 219 8.43 23.95 32.25
CA ALA A 219 7.25 23.15 31.94
C ALA A 219 7.62 21.78 31.33
N ILE A 220 8.62 21.74 30.45
CA ILE A 220 9.16 20.49 29.90
C ILE A 220 9.78 19.63 31.01
N GLY A 221 10.60 20.24 31.88
CA GLY A 221 11.28 19.52 32.97
C GLY A 221 10.36 18.99 34.06
N GLY A 222 9.21 19.64 34.29
CA GLY A 222 8.21 19.23 35.27
C GLY A 222 7.07 18.37 34.71
N TYR A 223 7.12 18.00 33.43
CA TYR A 223 6.09 17.16 32.82
C TYR A 223 6.31 15.69 33.16
N GLU A 224 5.48 15.12 34.04
CA GLU A 224 5.56 13.70 34.44
C GLU A 224 4.82 12.74 33.49
N GLY A 225 4.21 13.26 32.43
CA GLY A 225 3.36 12.48 31.54
C GLY A 225 1.96 12.25 32.10
N SER A 226 1.04 11.87 31.20
CA SER A 226 -0.28 11.32 31.53
C SER A 226 -0.39 9.94 30.91
#